data_AF-A0A383ATX3-F1
#
_entry.id   AF-A0A383ATX3-F1
#
_cell.length_a   1.000
_cell.length_b   1.000
_cell.length_c   1.000
_cell.angle_alpha   90.00
_cell.angle_beta   90.00
_cell.angle_gamma   90.00
#
_symmetry.space_group_name_H-M   'P 1'
#
loop_
_entity.id
_entity.type
_entity.pdbx_description
1 polymer ?
#
loop_
_entity_poly.entity_id
_entity_poly.type
_entity_poly.pdbx_seq_one_letter_code
_entity_poly.pdbx_strand_id
1 'polypeptide(L)'
;INTGDEESLTSLDGIDQDIAERIIDHRNQNGEFEDVDDIKEVKLITTNDFRNIVDKITTSDEETLSGLININTAPLEVLQILPGMDETKAQAIITYRESEPEDSQQNQTADQTEIQGNPFKNIAEVLDVEGIDTNSFKEIAGRITYRSYGSMIKSSGMDLRGKTIALCVGVIDRTGDQVQIKYWKQE
;
A
#
# COMPACT_ATOMS: atom_id res chain seq x y z
N ILE A 1 -9.23 4.59 12.50
CA ILE A 1 -9.10 3.86 13.79
C ILE A 1 -9.41 4.72 15.00
N ASN A 2 -9.11 6.02 14.98
CA ASN A 2 -9.46 6.89 16.10
C ASN A 2 -10.97 7.13 16.23
N THR A 3 -11.71 7.03 15.12
CA THR A 3 -13.15 7.30 15.06
C THR A 3 -14.02 6.07 14.76
N GLY A 4 -13.43 4.91 14.48
CA GLY A 4 -14.18 3.68 14.14
C GLY A 4 -15.01 3.17 15.32
N ASP A 5 -16.26 2.76 15.07
CA ASP A 5 -17.12 2.11 16.04
C ASP A 5 -16.90 0.59 16.08
N GLU A 6 -17.58 -0.09 17.01
CA GLU A 6 -17.47 -1.55 17.20
C GLU A 6 -17.81 -2.32 15.91
N GLU A 7 -18.86 -1.91 15.19
CA GLU A 7 -19.27 -2.55 13.93
C GLU A 7 -18.18 -2.40 12.85
N SER A 8 -17.64 -1.20 12.66
CA SER A 8 -16.57 -0.94 11.70
C SER A 8 -15.31 -1.72 12.04
N LEU A 9 -14.94 -1.80 13.32
CA LEU A 9 -13.75 -2.51 13.77
C LEU A 9 -13.90 -4.03 13.63
N THR A 10 -15.05 -4.59 13.99
CA THR A 10 -15.32 -6.04 13.87
C THR A 10 -15.47 -6.51 12.41
N SER A 11 -15.61 -5.58 11.47
CA SER A 11 -15.56 -5.90 10.03
C SER A 11 -14.14 -6.20 9.52
N LEU A 12 -13.10 -5.86 10.30
CA LEU A 12 -11.71 -6.10 9.96
C LEU A 12 -11.33 -7.57 10.22
N ASP A 13 -10.59 -8.16 9.28
CA ASP A 13 -10.16 -9.56 9.40
C ASP A 13 -9.24 -9.75 10.61
N GLY A 14 -9.58 -10.72 11.47
CA GLY A 14 -8.87 -10.97 12.73
C GLY A 14 -9.29 -10.10 13.92
N ILE A 15 -10.27 -9.20 13.76
CA ILE A 15 -10.77 -8.35 14.85
C ILE A 15 -12.17 -8.81 15.27
N ASP A 16 -12.25 -9.48 16.41
CA ASP A 16 -13.53 -9.84 17.03
C ASP A 16 -14.05 -8.72 17.96
N GLN A 17 -15.22 -8.97 18.56
CA GLN A 17 -15.87 -8.03 19.47
C GLN A 17 -14.98 -7.66 20.67
N ASP A 18 -14.28 -8.62 21.26
CA ASP A 18 -13.42 -8.41 22.41
C ASP A 18 -12.19 -7.56 22.04
N ILE A 19 -11.62 -7.76 20.85
CA ILE A 19 -10.51 -6.94 20.35
C ILE A 19 -10.99 -5.53 19.99
N ALA A 20 -12.15 -5.40 19.35
CA ALA A 20 -12.74 -4.11 19.01
C ALA A 20 -12.99 -3.25 20.26
N GLU A 21 -13.58 -3.82 21.31
CA GLU A 21 -13.79 -3.14 22.60
C GLU A 21 -12.45 -2.67 23.19
N ARG A 22 -11.40 -3.48 23.10
CA ARG A 22 -10.06 -3.12 23.59
C ARG A 22 -9.40 -2.01 22.80
N ILE A 23 -9.60 -1.93 21.48
CA ILE A 23 -9.11 -0.83 20.66
C ILE A 23 -9.78 0.47 21.13
N ILE A 24 -11.11 0.45 21.34
CA ILE A 24 -11.89 1.60 21.81
C ILE A 24 -11.45 2.01 23.22
N ASP A 25 -11.32 1.05 24.14
CA ASP A 25 -10.85 1.30 25.50
C ASP A 25 -9.44 1.88 25.52
N HIS A 26 -8.53 1.32 24.71
CA HIS A 26 -7.15 1.80 24.61
C HIS A 26 -7.11 3.27 24.20
N ARG A 27 -7.80 3.65 23.11
CA ARG A 27 -7.79 5.05 22.66
C ARG A 27 -8.49 6.00 23.62
N ASN A 28 -9.51 5.53 24.35
CA ASN A 28 -10.19 6.33 25.37
C ASN A 28 -9.33 6.56 26.63
N GLN A 29 -8.45 5.61 26.97
CA GLN A 29 -7.62 5.66 28.17
C GLN A 29 -6.25 6.31 27.92
N ASN A 30 -5.64 6.05 26.77
CA ASN A 30 -4.27 6.46 26.44
C ASN A 30 -4.20 7.66 25.48
N GLY A 31 -5.31 8.03 24.84
CA GLY A 31 -5.37 9.02 23.78
C GLY A 31 -5.47 8.39 22.39
N GLU A 32 -5.67 9.23 21.38
CA GLU A 32 -5.75 8.80 19.98
C GLU A 32 -4.43 8.19 19.50
N PHE A 33 -4.51 7.22 18.59
CA PHE A 33 -3.35 6.65 17.91
C PHE A 33 -2.75 7.71 16.98
N GLU A 34 -1.44 7.91 17.04
CA GLU A 34 -0.73 8.87 16.18
C GLU A 34 -0.36 8.20 14.85
N ASP A 35 0.10 6.95 14.90
CA ASP A 35 0.40 6.11 13.74
C ASP A 35 -0.43 4.83 13.73
N VAL A 36 -0.64 4.25 12.54
CA VAL A 36 -1.34 2.97 12.40
C VAL A 36 -0.61 1.83 13.12
N ASP A 37 0.72 1.90 13.28
CA ASP A 37 1.53 0.92 13.99
C ASP A 37 1.22 0.87 15.50
N ASP A 38 0.77 1.99 16.10
CA ASP A 38 0.46 2.10 17.53
C ASP A 38 -0.65 1.12 17.96
N ILE A 39 -1.45 0.63 17.01
CA ILE A 39 -2.47 -0.38 17.27
C ILE A 39 -1.89 -1.68 17.86
N LYS A 40 -0.59 -1.96 17.64
CA LYS A 40 0.11 -3.11 18.23
C LYS A 40 0.22 -3.03 19.76
N GLU A 41 0.04 -1.85 20.34
CA GLU A 41 0.03 -1.65 21.81
C GLU A 41 -1.30 -2.09 22.44
N VAL A 42 -2.34 -2.31 21.64
CA VAL A 42 -3.62 -2.84 22.11
C VAL A 42 -3.48 -4.30 22.50
N LYS A 43 -3.89 -4.64 23.71
CA LYS A 43 -3.80 -6.00 24.24
C LYS A 43 -4.63 -6.97 23.41
N LEU A 44 -4.02 -8.09 23.01
CA LEU A 44 -4.56 -9.17 22.12
C LEU A 44 -4.39 -8.93 20.62
N ILE A 45 -3.89 -7.77 20.19
CA ILE A 45 -3.49 -7.60 18.79
C ILE A 45 -2.14 -8.27 18.59
N THR A 46 -2.12 -9.28 17.72
CA THR A 46 -0.89 -9.94 17.30
C THR A 46 -0.29 -9.22 16.09
N THR A 47 0.98 -9.50 15.80
CA THR A 47 1.60 -9.03 14.54
C THR A 47 0.86 -9.54 13.31
N ASN A 48 0.23 -10.72 13.38
CA ASN A 48 -0.54 -11.26 12.26
C ASN A 48 -1.84 -10.47 12.03
N ASP A 49 -2.57 -10.17 13.11
CA ASP A 49 -3.77 -9.34 13.03
C ASP A 49 -3.43 -7.96 12.45
N PHE A 50 -2.33 -7.36 12.94
CA PHE A 50 -1.81 -6.12 12.38
C PHE A 50 -1.55 -6.21 10.87
N ARG A 51 -0.85 -7.26 10.40
CA ARG A 51 -0.57 -7.45 8.97
C ARG A 51 -1.83 -7.50 8.13
N ASN A 52 -2.89 -8.13 8.64
CA ASN A 52 -4.16 -8.27 7.93
C ASN A 52 -4.94 -6.95 7.82
N ILE A 53 -4.82 -6.09 8.83
CA ILE A 53 -5.66 -4.89 8.93
C ILE A 53 -4.95 -3.59 8.55
N VAL A 54 -3.60 -3.55 8.50
CA VAL A 54 -2.85 -2.28 8.41
C VAL A 54 -3.25 -1.41 7.21
N ASP A 55 -3.60 -2.01 6.07
CA ASP A 55 -4.05 -1.28 4.88
C ASP A 55 -5.52 -0.85 4.92
N LYS A 56 -6.27 -1.30 5.93
CA LYS A 56 -7.69 -1.04 6.15
C LYS A 56 -7.93 0.00 7.25
N ILE A 57 -6.85 0.44 7.89
CA ILE A 57 -6.89 1.39 9.00
C ILE A 57 -6.17 2.68 8.65
N THR A 58 -6.57 3.77 9.31
CA THR A 58 -5.92 5.08 9.22
C THR A 58 -6.17 5.89 10.49
N THR A 59 -5.23 6.75 10.87
CA THR A 59 -5.38 7.72 11.96
C THR A 59 -6.00 9.05 11.52
N SER A 60 -6.14 9.27 10.20
CA SER A 60 -6.76 10.46 9.61
C SER A 60 -8.27 10.32 9.47
N ASP A 61 -9.00 11.42 9.59
CA ASP A 61 -10.44 11.51 9.32
C ASP A 61 -10.76 11.93 7.88
N GLU A 62 -9.75 12.10 7.04
CA GLU A 62 -9.91 12.42 5.61
C GLU A 62 -10.50 11.23 4.83
N GLU A 63 -11.42 11.50 3.90
CA GLU A 63 -12.01 10.48 3.03
C GLU A 63 -10.95 9.79 2.15
N THR A 64 -9.93 10.54 1.73
CA THR A 64 -8.84 10.04 0.88
C THR A 64 -7.49 10.53 1.37
N LEU A 65 -6.54 9.61 1.50
CA LEU A 65 -5.14 9.94 1.77
C LEU A 65 -4.38 10.15 0.46
N SER A 66 -4.01 11.40 0.20
CA SER A 66 -3.21 11.77 -0.97
C SER A 66 -1.72 11.84 -0.65
N GLY A 67 -0.87 11.69 -1.65
CA GLY A 67 0.58 11.87 -1.51
C GLY A 67 1.35 10.67 -0.95
N LEU A 68 0.70 9.52 -0.74
CA LEU A 68 1.37 8.30 -0.34
C LEU A 68 2.28 7.76 -1.47
N ILE A 69 3.43 7.23 -1.09
CA ILE A 69 4.43 6.71 -2.01
C ILE A 69 4.13 5.24 -2.31
N ASN A 70 3.94 4.90 -3.59
CA ASN A 70 3.71 3.51 -3.98
C ASN A 70 5.03 2.71 -4.00
N ILE A 71 5.24 1.85 -3.01
CA ILE A 71 6.47 1.03 -2.85
C ILE A 71 6.70 0.04 -3.99
N ASN A 72 5.68 -0.31 -4.77
CA ASN A 72 5.82 -1.17 -5.96
C ASN A 72 6.35 -0.42 -7.19
N THR A 73 6.33 0.91 -7.19
CA THR A 73 6.70 1.71 -8.37
C THR A 73 7.66 2.86 -8.08
N ALA A 74 7.84 3.23 -6.80
CA ALA A 74 8.73 4.30 -6.40
C ALA A 74 10.18 4.00 -6.82
N PRO A 75 10.91 4.99 -7.37
CA PRO A 75 12.33 4.85 -7.66
C PRO A 75 13.16 4.89 -6.35
N LEU A 76 14.41 4.44 -6.45
CA LEU A 76 15.33 4.33 -5.31
C LEU A 76 15.45 5.66 -4.55
N GLU A 77 15.62 6.77 -5.27
CA GLU A 77 15.82 8.09 -4.69
C GLU A 77 14.60 8.57 -3.90
N VAL A 78 13.40 8.16 -4.31
CA VAL A 78 12.16 8.50 -3.57
C VAL A 78 12.06 7.68 -2.29
N LEU A 79 12.42 6.39 -2.34
CA LEU A 79 12.43 5.53 -1.16
C LEU A 79 13.47 5.98 -0.12
N GLN A 80 14.62 6.50 -0.55
CA GLN A 80 15.67 7.05 0.32
C GLN A 80 15.24 8.31 1.08
N ILE A 81 14.23 9.05 0.60
CA ILE A 81 13.75 10.28 1.25
C ILE A 81 12.82 9.96 2.43
N LEU A 82 12.28 8.74 2.50
CA LEU A 82 11.40 8.33 3.58
C LEU A 82 12.13 8.32 4.94
N PRO A 83 11.50 8.78 6.03
CA PRO A 83 12.11 8.73 7.36
C PRO A 83 12.53 7.31 7.75
N GLY A 84 13.71 7.16 8.36
CA GLY A 84 14.24 5.86 8.75
C GLY A 84 14.80 5.00 7.59
N MET A 85 14.71 5.47 6.34
CA MET A 85 15.22 4.77 5.15
C MET A 85 16.59 5.32 4.73
N ASP A 86 17.55 4.42 4.54
CA ASP A 86 18.83 4.71 3.90
C ASP A 86 18.90 4.03 2.53
N GLU A 87 20.01 4.23 1.82
CA GLU A 87 20.25 3.60 0.52
C GLU A 87 20.16 2.07 0.56
N THR A 88 20.65 1.44 1.64
CA THR A 88 20.63 -0.02 1.77
C THR A 88 19.21 -0.55 1.94
N LYS A 89 18.41 0.05 2.83
CA LYS A 89 16.99 -0.33 3.03
C LYS A 89 16.15 -0.05 1.79
N ALA A 90 16.35 1.11 1.15
CA ALA A 90 15.63 1.46 -0.07
C ALA A 90 15.96 0.48 -1.20
N GLN A 91 17.23 0.09 -1.34
CA GLN A 91 17.65 -0.94 -2.30
C GLN A 91 17.06 -2.31 -1.95
N ALA A 92 16.96 -2.66 -0.66
CA ALA A 92 16.35 -3.92 -0.22
C ALA A 92 14.87 -4.02 -0.60
N ILE A 93 14.10 -2.92 -0.52
CA ILE A 93 12.71 -2.87 -1.01
C ILE A 93 12.64 -3.18 -2.52
N ILE A 94 13.54 -2.58 -3.30
CA ILE A 94 13.60 -2.81 -4.76
C ILE A 94 13.96 -4.27 -5.04
N THR A 95 14.99 -4.79 -4.36
CA THR A 95 15.41 -6.18 -4.51
C THR A 95 14.29 -7.16 -4.13
N TYR A 96 13.55 -6.88 -3.05
CA TYR A 96 12.41 -7.69 -2.65
C TYR A 96 11.32 -7.68 -3.73
N ARG A 97 10.89 -6.50 -4.21
CA ARG A 97 9.78 -6.44 -5.19
C ARG A 97 10.12 -6.98 -6.57
N GLU A 98 11.41 -7.05 -6.91
CA GLU A 98 11.93 -7.60 -8.17
C GLU A 98 12.33 -9.08 -8.06
N SER A 99 12.32 -9.66 -6.86
CA SER A 99 12.65 -11.08 -6.67
C SER A 99 11.55 -12.00 -7.22
N GLU A 100 11.86 -13.29 -7.31
CA GLU A 100 10.84 -14.30 -7.57
C GLU A 100 10.01 -14.54 -6.30
N PRO A 101 8.67 -14.72 -6.39
CA PRO A 101 7.85 -15.07 -5.24
C PRO A 101 8.21 -16.47 -4.70
N GLU A 102 8.29 -16.63 -3.38
CA GLU A 102 8.57 -17.94 -2.77
C GLU A 102 7.44 -18.96 -3.04
N ASP A 103 6.19 -18.49 -3.19
CA ASP A 103 4.99 -19.30 -3.42
C ASP A 103 4.82 -19.79 -4.86
N SER A 104 5.80 -19.57 -5.73
CA SER A 104 5.79 -19.98 -7.15
C SER A 104 5.59 -21.50 -7.38
N GLN A 105 5.53 -22.30 -6.32
CA GLN A 105 5.27 -23.74 -6.39
C GLN A 105 3.83 -24.16 -6.07
N GLN A 106 2.92 -23.26 -5.62
CA GLN A 106 1.54 -23.66 -5.26
C GLN A 106 0.49 -22.61 -5.66
N ASN A 107 0.04 -22.69 -6.92
CA ASN A 107 -1.28 -22.30 -7.47
C ASN A 107 -1.16 -21.51 -8.79
N GLN A 108 -0.94 -22.27 -9.87
CA GLN A 108 -1.32 -21.83 -11.22
C GLN A 108 -2.85 -21.80 -11.30
N THR A 109 -3.46 -20.66 -10.95
CA THR A 109 -4.78 -20.34 -11.48
C THR A 109 -4.58 -19.50 -12.74
N ALA A 110 -5.19 -19.95 -13.84
CA ALA A 110 -4.88 -19.59 -15.22
C ALA A 110 -5.30 -18.16 -15.65
N ASP A 111 -5.38 -17.22 -14.72
CA ASP A 111 -5.80 -15.83 -14.96
C ASP A 111 -4.77 -14.81 -14.44
N GLN A 112 -3.56 -15.26 -14.15
CA GLN A 112 -2.46 -14.37 -13.81
C GLN A 112 -2.01 -13.64 -15.08
N THR A 113 -2.51 -12.42 -15.25
CA THR A 113 -1.75 -11.35 -15.91
C THR A 113 -0.29 -11.45 -15.48
N GLU A 114 0.65 -11.37 -16.42
CA GLU A 114 2.10 -11.46 -16.24
C GLU A 114 2.63 -10.44 -15.21
N ILE A 115 2.39 -10.67 -13.92
CA ILE A 115 2.97 -9.86 -12.85
C ILE A 115 4.43 -10.29 -12.75
N GLN A 116 5.32 -9.42 -13.24
CA GLN A 116 6.75 -9.61 -13.15
C GLN A 116 7.24 -9.29 -11.73
N GLY A 117 8.07 -10.18 -11.16
CA GLY A 117 8.66 -10.01 -9.82
C GLY A 117 7.73 -10.40 -8.68
N ASN A 118 8.00 -9.86 -7.50
CA ASN A 118 7.32 -10.15 -6.24
C ASN A 118 6.74 -8.86 -5.62
N PRO A 119 5.76 -8.20 -6.27
CA PRO A 119 5.23 -6.94 -5.75
C PRO A 119 4.54 -7.13 -4.40
N PHE A 120 4.69 -6.12 -3.54
CA PHE A 120 4.01 -6.03 -2.25
C PHE A 120 2.49 -6.04 -2.45
N LYS A 121 1.79 -6.86 -1.65
CA LYS A 121 0.32 -7.00 -1.67
C LYS A 121 -0.35 -6.25 -0.52
N ASN A 122 0.44 -5.85 0.46
CA ASN A 122 0.07 -4.98 1.57
C ASN A 122 1.31 -4.22 2.05
N ILE A 123 1.15 -3.12 2.81
CA ILE A 123 2.33 -2.40 3.31
C ILE A 123 3.08 -3.17 4.40
N ALA A 124 2.41 -4.08 5.11
CA ALA A 124 2.99 -4.87 6.21
C ALA A 124 4.10 -5.83 5.75
N GLU A 125 4.04 -6.31 4.50
CA GLU A 125 5.08 -7.15 3.86
C GLU A 125 6.45 -6.44 3.81
N VAL A 126 6.49 -5.11 3.97
CA VAL A 126 7.75 -4.36 4.11
C VAL A 126 8.55 -4.80 5.34
N LEU A 127 7.90 -5.36 6.37
CA LEU A 127 8.58 -5.95 7.54
C LEU A 127 9.33 -7.25 7.22
N ASP A 128 9.06 -7.86 6.05
CA ASP A 128 9.73 -9.08 5.61
C ASP A 128 10.99 -8.77 4.77
N VAL A 129 11.23 -7.48 4.47
CA VAL A 129 12.40 -7.00 3.75
C VAL A 129 13.62 -6.99 4.69
N GLU A 130 14.72 -7.60 4.24
CA GLU A 130 15.96 -7.63 5.00
C GLU A 130 16.44 -6.21 5.36
N GLY A 131 16.74 -5.99 6.65
CA GLY A 131 17.23 -4.72 7.16
C GLY A 131 16.15 -3.70 7.53
N ILE A 132 14.87 -4.00 7.27
CA ILE A 132 13.75 -3.18 7.77
C ILE A 132 13.27 -3.74 9.11
N ASP A 133 13.37 -2.92 10.15
CA ASP A 133 12.88 -3.23 11.48
C ASP A 133 11.54 -2.51 11.77
N THR A 134 10.91 -2.85 12.89
CA THR A 134 9.63 -2.25 13.32
C THR A 134 9.71 -0.73 13.44
N ASN A 135 10.85 -0.19 13.88
CA ASN A 135 11.01 1.27 14.00
C ASN A 135 11.00 1.96 12.64
N SER A 136 11.76 1.40 11.68
CA SER A 136 11.79 1.91 10.30
C SER A 136 10.41 1.82 9.66
N PHE A 137 9.70 0.71 9.90
CA PHE A 137 8.34 0.52 9.42
C PHE A 137 7.37 1.56 10.01
N LYS A 138 7.41 1.79 11.33
CA LYS A 138 6.58 2.80 12.00
C LYS A 138 6.77 4.20 11.41
N GLU A 139 8.00 4.56 11.06
CA GLU A 139 8.33 5.87 10.46
C GLU A 139 7.75 6.06 9.04
N ILE A 140 7.50 4.95 8.31
CA ILE A 140 7.06 4.98 6.90
C ILE A 140 5.62 4.52 6.68
N ALA A 141 5.00 3.77 7.60
CA ALA A 141 3.71 3.12 7.41
C ALA A 141 2.62 4.10 6.94
N GLY A 142 2.50 5.26 7.59
CA GLY A 142 1.57 6.32 7.20
C GLY A 142 1.95 7.11 5.93
N ARG A 143 3.05 6.76 5.25
CA ARG A 143 3.60 7.50 4.09
C ARG A 143 3.63 6.66 2.81
N ILE A 144 3.35 5.37 2.92
CA ILE A 144 3.47 4.42 1.82
C ILE A 144 2.12 3.81 1.44
N THR A 145 2.06 3.27 0.23
CA THR A 145 0.96 2.44 -0.29
C THR A 145 1.56 1.37 -1.19
N TYR A 146 0.86 0.27 -1.44
CA TYR A 146 1.28 -0.75 -2.42
C TYR A 146 0.50 -0.64 -3.74
N ARG A 147 -0.54 0.20 -3.78
CA ARG A 147 -1.42 0.40 -4.95
C ARG A 147 -1.54 1.88 -5.31
N SER A 148 -1.81 2.13 -6.60
CA SER A 148 -2.05 3.47 -7.12
C SER A 148 -3.48 3.62 -7.64
N TYR A 149 -4.10 4.75 -7.36
CA TYR A 149 -5.38 5.16 -7.97
C TYR A 149 -5.17 6.00 -9.23
N GLY A 150 -4.05 6.72 -9.32
CA GLY A 150 -3.63 7.45 -10.51
C GLY A 150 -2.74 6.60 -11.42
N SER A 151 -2.90 6.72 -12.74
CA SER A 151 -2.04 6.05 -13.72
C SER A 151 -1.93 6.85 -15.02
N MET A 152 -0.79 6.72 -15.70
CA MET A 152 -0.58 7.30 -17.03
C MET A 152 -0.75 6.20 -18.08
N ILE A 153 -1.65 6.42 -19.04
CA ILE A 153 -1.87 5.54 -20.19
C ILE A 153 -1.23 6.19 -21.41
N LYS A 154 -0.38 5.45 -22.12
CA LYS A 154 0.19 5.83 -23.41
C LYS A 154 -0.34 4.90 -24.49
N SER A 155 -0.92 5.44 -25.55
CA SER A 155 -1.51 4.69 -26.66
C SER A 155 -0.95 5.17 -27.99
N SER A 156 -0.45 4.25 -28.82
CA SER A 156 0.13 4.56 -30.12
C SER A 156 -0.74 4.02 -31.27
N GLY A 157 -1.16 4.89 -32.17
CA GLY A 157 -1.79 4.50 -33.43
C GLY A 157 -0.72 4.17 -34.47
N MET A 158 -0.80 3.01 -35.11
CA MET A 158 0.15 2.56 -36.14
C MET A 158 -0.53 2.45 -37.52
N ASP A 159 0.20 2.76 -38.59
CA ASP A 159 -0.23 2.47 -39.95
C ASP A 159 -0.04 0.99 -40.33
N LEU A 160 -0.46 0.60 -41.54
CA LEU A 160 -0.33 -0.78 -42.06
C LEU A 160 1.12 -1.27 -42.17
N ARG A 161 2.11 -0.38 -42.06
CA ARG A 161 3.54 -0.68 -42.12
C ARG A 161 4.19 -0.70 -40.74
N GLY A 162 3.40 -0.55 -39.67
CA GLY A 162 3.88 -0.52 -38.28
C GLY A 162 4.50 0.81 -37.86
N LYS A 163 4.35 1.88 -38.65
CA LYS A 163 4.86 3.20 -38.27
C LYS A 163 3.84 3.86 -37.34
N THR A 164 4.29 4.33 -36.18
CA THR A 164 3.47 5.18 -35.30
C THR A 164 3.11 6.48 -36.00
N ILE A 165 1.82 6.76 -36.12
CA ILE A 165 1.25 7.95 -36.77
C ILE A 165 0.53 8.89 -35.80
N ALA A 166 0.27 8.43 -34.57
CA ALA A 166 -0.31 9.24 -33.50
C ALA A 166 0.10 8.66 -32.15
N LEU A 167 0.33 9.52 -31.17
CA LEU A 167 0.53 9.13 -29.77
C LEU A 167 -0.48 9.88 -28.90
N CYS A 168 -1.22 9.14 -28.08
CA CYS A 168 -2.13 9.71 -27.10
C CYS A 168 -1.61 9.38 -25.70
N VAL A 169 -1.51 10.39 -24.85
CA VAL A 169 -1.16 10.23 -23.44
C VAL A 169 -2.31 10.73 -22.60
N GLY A 170 -2.83 9.89 -21.70
CA GLY A 170 -3.89 10.21 -20.76
C GLY A 170 -3.46 9.94 -19.33
N VAL A 171 -3.84 10.82 -18.40
CA VAL A 171 -3.74 10.59 -16.96
C VAL A 171 -5.12 10.23 -16.46
N ILE A 172 -5.25 9.03 -15.91
CA ILE A 172 -6.45 8.53 -15.28
C ILE A 172 -6.33 8.58 -13.77
N ASP A 173 -7.45 8.83 -13.10
CA ASP A 173 -7.60 8.78 -11.66
C ASP A 173 -8.82 7.92 -11.35
N ARG A 174 -8.63 6.91 -10.51
CA ARG A 174 -9.63 5.94 -10.11
C ARG A 174 -10.09 6.14 -8.67
N THR A 175 -9.81 7.29 -8.08
CA THR A 175 -10.26 7.63 -6.72
C THR A 175 -11.79 7.72 -6.71
N GLY A 176 -12.44 7.01 -5.77
CA GLY A 176 -13.90 6.88 -5.69
C GLY A 176 -14.49 5.86 -6.65
N ASP A 177 -15.79 6.00 -6.95
CA ASP A 177 -16.56 4.99 -7.71
C ASP A 177 -16.48 5.13 -9.24
N GLN A 178 -15.81 6.17 -9.75
CA GLN A 178 -15.75 6.44 -11.19
C GLN A 178 -14.32 6.69 -11.65
N VAL A 179 -13.98 6.17 -12.83
CA VAL A 179 -12.71 6.47 -13.50
C VAL A 179 -12.81 7.84 -14.16
N GLN A 180 -11.88 8.74 -13.83
CA GLN A 180 -11.80 10.08 -14.37
C GLN A 180 -10.55 10.24 -15.23
N ILE A 181 -10.68 10.83 -16.41
CA ILE A 181 -9.53 11.27 -17.22
C ILE A 181 -9.20 12.70 -16.77
N LYS A 182 -8.16 12.85 -15.93
CA LYS A 182 -7.75 14.16 -15.39
C LYS A 182 -7.07 15.04 -16.44
N TYR A 183 -6.37 14.41 -17.37
CA TYR A 183 -5.65 15.09 -18.44
C TYR A 183 -5.49 14.16 -19.63
N TRP A 184 -5.50 14.69 -20.85
CA TRP A 184 -5.04 13.96 -22.02
C TRP A 184 -4.45 14.91 -23.07
N LYS A 185 -3.56 14.36 -23.90
CA LYS A 185 -2.95 15.06 -25.03
C LYS A 185 -2.71 14.06 -26.17
N GLN A 186 -2.91 14.53 -27.40
CA GLN A 186 -2.44 13.85 -28.61
C GLN A 186 -1.18 14.56 -29.14
N GLU A 187 -0.18 13.78 -29.50
CA GLU A 187 1.07 14.20 -30.15
C GLU A 187 1.14 13.71 -31.60
#